data_AF-A0ABD3AE54-F1
#
_entry.id   AF-A0ABD3AE54-F1
#
_cell.length_a   1.000
_cell.length_b   1.000
_cell.length_c   1.000
_cell.angle_alpha   90.00
_cell.angle_beta   90.00
_cell.angle_gamma   90.00
#
_symmetry.space_group_name_H-M   'P 1'
#
loop_
_entity.id
_entity.type
_entity.pdbx_description
1 polymer ?
#
loop_
_entity_poly.entity_id
_entity_poly.type
_entity_poly.pdbx_seq_one_letter_code
_entity_poly.pdbx_strand_id
1 'polypeptide(L)'
;MAETARAVERLLNHSFENKKLLEEALTHSSYADSVSYERLEFVGDAALGLAVSNYVFLAYPELDPGRLSLIRAANISTEKLARVAIRHGLYRFARHNAAALHEKGKGVCSSSAAGG
;
A
#
# COMPACT_ATOMS: atom_id res chain seq x y z
N MET A 1 1.33 -19.08 -8.14
CA MET A 1 0.40 -18.33 -7.28
C MET A 1 0.48 -18.73 -5.80
N ALA A 2 0.34 -20.01 -5.44
CA ALA A 2 0.36 -20.43 -4.03
C ALA A 2 1.64 -20.03 -3.26
N GLU A 3 2.80 -20.06 -3.92
CA GLU A 3 4.08 -19.66 -3.32
C GLU A 3 4.18 -18.14 -3.09
N THR A 4 3.78 -17.35 -4.09
CA THR A 4 3.66 -15.88 -4.01
C THR A 4 2.75 -15.47 -2.86
N ALA A 5 1.57 -16.10 -2.75
CA ALA A 5 0.62 -15.84 -1.67
C ALA A 5 1.26 -16.09 -0.30
N ARG A 6 1.89 -17.26 -0.09
CA ARG A 6 2.59 -17.58 1.17
C ARG A 6 3.73 -16.61 1.49
N ALA A 7 4.42 -16.08 0.49
CA ALA A 7 5.46 -15.08 0.70
C ALA A 7 4.86 -13.76 1.23
N VAL A 8 3.78 -13.29 0.63
CA VAL A 8 3.08 -12.06 1.08
C VAL A 8 2.46 -12.25 2.46
N GLU A 9 1.90 -13.42 2.75
CA GLU A 9 1.34 -13.71 4.09
C GLU A 9 2.38 -13.67 5.20
N ARG A 10 3.58 -14.20 4.93
CA ARG A 10 4.72 -14.08 5.84
C ARG A 10 5.19 -12.65 5.99
N LEU A 11 5.19 -11.88 4.89
CA LEU A 11 5.55 -10.46 4.90
C LEU A 11 4.60 -9.63 5.77
N LEU A 12 3.29 -9.88 5.64
CA LEU A 12 2.24 -9.16 6.35
C LEU A 12 1.99 -9.71 7.76
N ASN A 13 2.62 -10.84 8.11
CA ASN A 13 2.32 -11.62 9.31
C ASN A 13 0.80 -11.88 9.46
N HIS A 14 0.15 -12.18 8.33
CA HIS A 14 -1.30 -12.37 8.24
C HIS A 14 -1.62 -13.51 7.27
N SER A 15 -2.49 -14.43 7.68
CA SER A 15 -3.01 -15.49 6.81
C SER A 15 -4.41 -15.12 6.34
N PHE A 16 -4.59 -15.01 5.02
CA PHE A 16 -5.89 -14.81 4.40
C PHE A 16 -6.69 -16.11 4.41
N GLU A 17 -7.92 -16.06 4.88
CA GLU A 17 -8.88 -17.15 4.76
C GLU A 17 -9.19 -17.44 3.29
N ASN A 18 -9.44 -16.39 2.51
CA ASN A 18 -9.67 -16.47 1.07
C ASN A 18 -8.47 -15.95 0.29
N LYS A 19 -7.63 -16.88 -0.20
CA LYS A 19 -6.44 -16.54 -1.01
C LYS A 19 -6.78 -15.83 -2.33
N LYS A 20 -8.01 -15.92 -2.83
CA LYS A 20 -8.45 -15.20 -4.03
C LYS A 20 -8.47 -13.69 -3.81
N LEU A 21 -8.80 -13.22 -2.60
CA LEU A 21 -8.75 -11.80 -2.27
C LEU A 21 -7.32 -11.26 -2.31
N LEU A 22 -6.36 -12.04 -1.82
CA LEU A 22 -4.95 -11.69 -1.91
C LEU A 22 -4.49 -11.67 -3.38
N GLU A 23 -4.94 -12.62 -4.20
CA GLU A 23 -4.63 -12.63 -5.62
C GLU A 23 -5.19 -11.41 -6.36
N GLU A 24 -6.46 -11.06 -6.10
CA GLU A 24 -7.11 -9.85 -6.64
C GLU A 24 -6.37 -8.58 -6.21
N ALA A 25 -6.03 -8.46 -4.92
CA ALA A 25 -5.30 -7.32 -4.37
C ALA A 25 -3.90 -7.11 -4.99
N LEU A 26 -3.28 -8.17 -5.51
CA LEU A 26 -1.98 -8.11 -6.17
C LEU A 26 -2.08 -7.93 -7.69
N THR A 27 -3.29 -7.87 -8.27
CA THR A 27 -3.50 -7.86 -9.73
C THR A 27 -3.85 -6.47 -10.23
N HIS A 28 -2.95 -5.86 -11.00
CA HIS A 28 -3.19 -4.57 -11.67
C HIS A 28 -4.14 -4.76 -12.87
N SER A 29 -4.95 -3.75 -13.19
CA SER A 29 -5.93 -3.79 -14.29
C SER A 29 -5.33 -4.04 -15.68
N SER A 30 -4.01 -3.83 -15.85
CA SER A 30 -3.29 -4.22 -17.08
C SER A 30 -3.10 -5.73 -17.26
N TYR A 31 -3.31 -6.52 -16.21
CA TYR A 31 -2.97 -7.93 -16.15
C TYR A 31 -4.14 -8.81 -16.58
N ALA A 32 -4.27 -9.01 -17.91
CA ALA A 32 -5.27 -9.88 -18.55
C ALA A 32 -6.74 -9.62 -18.10
N ASP A 33 -7.69 -10.44 -18.55
CA ASP A 33 -9.12 -10.36 -18.15
C ASP A 33 -9.38 -10.84 -16.70
N SER A 34 -8.47 -10.49 -15.77
CA SER A 34 -8.56 -10.85 -14.35
C SER A 34 -9.22 -9.73 -13.55
N VAL A 35 -9.86 -10.07 -12.43
CA VAL A 35 -10.38 -9.07 -11.50
C VAL A 35 -9.21 -8.27 -10.92
N SER A 36 -9.26 -6.95 -11.08
CA SER A 36 -8.23 -6.01 -10.63
C SER A 36 -8.41 -5.64 -9.15
N TYR A 37 -7.36 -5.11 -8.52
CA TYR A 37 -7.41 -4.64 -7.14
C TYR A 37 -8.34 -3.45 -6.92
N GLU A 38 -8.83 -2.76 -7.96
CA GLU A 38 -9.43 -1.42 -7.87
C GLU A 38 -10.64 -1.36 -6.92
N ARG A 39 -11.46 -2.42 -6.89
CA ARG A 39 -12.59 -2.51 -5.95
C ARG A 39 -12.14 -2.70 -4.50
N LEU A 40 -11.06 -3.48 -4.30
CA LEU A 40 -10.47 -3.66 -2.98
C LEU A 40 -9.75 -2.39 -2.52
N GLU A 41 -9.10 -1.67 -3.43
CA GLU A 41 -8.47 -0.36 -3.18
C GLU A 41 -9.51 0.65 -2.69
N PHE A 42 -10.68 0.72 -3.32
CA PHE A 42 -11.75 1.62 -2.88
C PHE A 42 -12.13 1.41 -1.40
N VAL A 43 -12.28 0.16 -0.96
CA VAL A 43 -12.59 -0.14 0.45
C VAL A 43 -11.35 0.05 1.34
N GLY A 44 -10.18 -0.32 0.83
CA GLY A 44 -8.90 -0.21 1.53
C GLY A 44 -8.50 1.23 1.85
N ASP A 45 -8.75 2.17 0.94
CA ASP A 45 -8.48 3.60 1.16
C ASP A 45 -9.34 4.16 2.30
N ALA A 46 -10.64 3.86 2.30
CA ALA A 46 -11.53 4.25 3.39
C ALA A 46 -11.12 3.62 4.74
N ALA A 47 -10.79 2.32 4.74
CA ALA A 47 -10.35 1.60 5.93
C ALA A 47 -9.05 2.18 6.51
N LEU A 48 -8.05 2.45 5.66
CA LEU A 48 -6.79 3.05 6.05
C LEU A 48 -7.00 4.48 6.55
N GLY A 49 -7.86 5.25 5.88
CA GLY A 49 -8.27 6.58 6.29
C GLY A 49 -8.84 6.61 7.70
N LEU A 50 -9.71 5.66 8.04
CA LEU A 50 -10.26 5.51 9.38
C LEU A 50 -9.20 5.09 10.40
N ALA A 51 -8.37 4.09 10.07
CA ALA A 51 -7.33 3.61 10.98
C ALA A 51 -6.35 4.72 11.40
N VAL A 52 -5.88 5.53 10.43
CA VAL A 52 -5.00 6.67 10.72
C VAL A 52 -5.76 7.78 11.45
N SER A 53 -7.02 8.06 11.11
CA SER A 53 -7.81 9.06 11.82
C SER A 53 -7.97 8.70 13.29
N ASN A 54 -8.29 7.43 13.58
CA ASN A 54 -8.38 6.92 14.95
C ASN A 54 -7.04 7.01 15.68
N TYR A 55 -5.94 6.64 15.02
CA TYR A 55 -4.60 6.77 15.59
C TYR A 55 -4.26 8.21 15.96
N VAL A 56 -4.46 9.16 15.03
CA VAL A 56 -4.15 10.58 15.23
C VAL A 56 -5.04 11.19 16.32
N PHE A 57 -6.33 10.84 16.34
CA PHE A 57 -7.25 11.30 17.38
C PHE A 57 -6.82 10.85 18.79
N LEU A 58 -6.40 9.60 18.94
CA LEU A 58 -5.95 9.05 20.22
C LEU A 58 -4.55 9.52 20.62
N ALA A 59 -3.65 9.70 19.65
CA ALA A 59 -2.27 10.11 19.90
C ALA A 59 -2.15 11.61 20.26
N TYR A 60 -3.11 12.44 19.82
CA TYR A 60 -3.06 13.89 19.98
C TYR A 60 -4.40 14.46 20.54
N PRO A 61 -4.80 14.10 21.76
CA PRO A 61 -6.12 14.43 22.31
C PRO A 61 -6.37 15.94 22.52
N GLU A 62 -5.31 16.76 22.56
CA GLU A 62 -5.41 18.20 22.81
C GLU A 62 -5.44 19.04 21.52
N LEU A 63 -5.25 18.43 20.34
CA LEU A 63 -5.22 19.16 19.08
C LEU A 63 -6.63 19.43 18.56
N ASP A 64 -6.82 20.61 17.99
CA ASP A 64 -8.05 20.98 17.32
C ASP A 64 -8.26 20.18 16.01
N PRO A 65 -9.52 20.08 15.52
CA PRO A 65 -9.84 19.33 14.30
C PRO A 65 -9.04 19.75 13.06
N GLY A 66 -8.64 21.02 12.95
CA GLY A 66 -7.84 21.53 11.84
C GLY A 66 -6.43 20.93 11.86
N ARG A 67 -5.77 20.93 13.02
CA ARG A 67 -4.45 20.32 13.19
C ARG A 67 -4.48 18.80 13.02
N LEU A 68 -5.50 18.12 13.54
CA LEU A 68 -5.68 16.68 13.33
C LEU A 68 -5.80 16.36 11.83
N SER A 69 -6.56 17.18 11.09
CA SER A 69 -6.72 17.04 9.63
C SER A 69 -5.40 17.24 8.88
N LEU A 70 -4.58 18.22 9.29
CA LEU A 70 -3.24 18.44 8.71
C LEU A 70 -2.31 17.24 8.94
N ILE A 71 -2.28 16.69 10.17
CA ILE A 71 -1.47 15.51 10.49
C ILE A 71 -1.94 14.30 9.68
N ARG A 72 -3.27 14.09 9.59
CA ARG A 72 -3.84 13.02 8.78
C ARG A 72 -3.45 13.14 7.31
N ALA A 73 -3.67 14.31 6.70
CA ALA A 73 -3.35 14.57 5.30
C ALA A 73 -1.84 14.44 5.03
N ALA A 74 -1.00 14.85 5.99
CA ALA A 74 0.43 14.66 5.88
C ALA A 74 0.79 13.17 5.86
N ASN A 75 0.11 12.28 6.59
CA ASN A 75 0.49 10.88 6.73
C ASN A 75 -0.13 9.93 5.69
N ILE A 76 -1.29 10.27 5.13
CA ILE A 76 -1.93 9.47 4.08
C ILE A 76 -1.72 10.16 2.73
N SER A 77 -0.77 9.65 1.95
CA SER A 77 -0.63 10.01 0.54
C SER A 77 -0.19 8.79 -0.27
N THR A 78 -0.58 8.75 -1.55
CA THR A 78 -0.18 7.69 -2.48
C THR A 78 1.32 7.46 -2.48
N GLU A 79 2.11 8.53 -2.42
CA GLU A 79 3.57 8.45 -2.36
C GLU A 79 4.08 7.77 -1.08
N LYS A 80 3.51 8.11 0.08
CA LYS A 80 3.91 7.50 1.36
C LYS A 80 3.56 6.01 1.38
N LEU A 81 2.37 5.65 0.92
CA LEU A 81 1.95 4.25 0.82
C LEU A 81 2.81 3.47 -0.16
N ALA A 82 3.17 4.06 -1.31
CA ALA A 82 4.09 3.46 -2.25
C ALA A 82 5.48 3.22 -1.64
N ARG A 83 6.02 4.18 -0.88
CA ARG A 83 7.30 4.01 -0.17
C ARG A 83 7.26 2.87 0.85
N VAL A 84 6.14 2.72 1.57
CA VAL A 84 5.93 1.59 2.50
C VAL A 84 5.89 0.27 1.72
N ALA A 85 5.11 0.18 0.64
CA ALA A 85 5.05 -1.01 -0.21
C ALA A 85 6.42 -1.39 -0.80
N ILE A 86 7.24 -0.40 -1.19
CA ILE A 86 8.61 -0.62 -1.67
C ILE A 86 9.52 -1.13 -0.54
N ARG A 87 9.50 -0.47 0.62
CA ARG A 87 10.31 -0.83 1.79
C ARG A 87 10.06 -2.27 2.25
N HIS A 88 8.82 -2.71 2.22
CA HIS A 88 8.44 -4.08 2.55
C HIS A 88 8.56 -5.04 1.35
N GLY A 89 8.99 -4.60 0.18
CA GLY A 89 9.15 -5.46 -1.00
C GLY A 89 7.83 -5.97 -1.59
N LEU A 90 6.69 -5.40 -1.19
CA LEU A 90 5.35 -5.82 -1.63
C LEU A 90 5.18 -5.65 -3.15
N TYR A 91 5.80 -4.60 -3.72
CA TYR A 91 5.78 -4.32 -5.15
C TYR A 91 6.28 -5.48 -6.03
N ARG A 92 7.15 -6.35 -5.49
CA ARG A 92 7.70 -7.51 -6.21
C ARG A 92 6.66 -8.58 -6.50
N PHE A 93 5.53 -8.55 -5.79
CA PHE A 93 4.45 -9.51 -5.92
C PHE A 93 3.28 -8.97 -6.74
N ALA A 94 3.34 -7.70 -7.17
CA ALA A 94 2.32 -7.10 -8.02
C ALA A 94 2.36 -7.70 -9.43
N ARG A 95 1.20 -8.11 -9.94
CA ARG A 95 1.02 -8.66 -11.28
C ARG A 95 0.59 -7.54 -12.21
N HIS A 96 1.41 -7.25 -13.20
CA HIS A 96 1.13 -6.26 -14.22
C HIS A 96 1.78 -6.68 -15.54
N ASN A 97 1.17 -6.27 -16.66
CA ASN A 97 1.77 -6.45 -18.00
C ASN A 97 2.34 -5.12 -18.55
N ALA A 98 2.28 -4.04 -17.76
CA ALA A 98 2.83 -2.76 -18.16
C ALA A 98 4.37 -2.79 -18.15
N ALA A 99 4.97 -2.66 -19.34
CA ALA A 99 6.43 -2.62 -19.53
C ALA A 99 7.12 -1.49 -18.72
N ALA A 100 6.41 -0.38 -18.47
CA ALA A 100 6.93 0.81 -17.79
C ALA A 100 7.15 0.67 -16.27
N LEU A 101 6.59 -0.36 -15.62
CA LEU A 101 6.73 -0.56 -14.17
C LEU A 101 8.03 -1.29 -13.78
N HIS A 102 8.75 -1.87 -14.73
CA HIS A 102 10.04 -2.52 -14.48
C HIS A 102 11.16 -1.49 -14.14
N GLU A 103 10.97 -0.23 -14.53
CA GLU A 103 12.02 0.81 -14.44
C GLU A 103 11.81 1.80 -13.28
N LYS A 104 10.55 2.11 -12.91
CA LYS A 104 10.25 3.07 -11.83
C LYS A 104 10.56 2.58 -10.41
N GLY A 105 10.71 1.28 -10.19
CA GLY A 105 11.15 0.72 -8.90
C GLY A 105 12.61 1.05 -8.55
N LYS A 106 13.45 1.38 -9.54
CA LYS A 106 14.87 1.73 -9.33
C LYS A 106 15.10 3.21 -8.99
N GLY A 107 14.20 4.10 -9.43
CA GLY A 107 14.36 5.55 -9.24
C GLY A 107 14.08 6.08 -7.83
N VAL A 108 13.37 5.31 -6.99
CA VAL A 108 13.11 5.70 -5.58
C VAL A 108 14.30 5.35 -4.68
N CYS A 109 15.18 4.43 -5.09
CA CYS A 109 16.34 4.03 -4.29
C CYS A 109 17.53 5.00 -4.38
N SER A 110 17.57 5.94 -5.33
CA SER A 110 18.73 6.82 -5.55
C SER A 110 18.66 8.19 -4.88
N SER A 111 17.57 8.57 -4.20
CA SER A 111 17.41 9.92 -3.64
C SER A 111 17.42 10.03 -2.11
N SER A 112 17.74 8.95 -1.38
CA SER A 112 17.89 9.01 0.10
C SER A 112 19.36 8.95 0.58
N ALA A 113 20.32 9.23 -0.31
CA ALA A 113 21.74 9.30 0.03
C ALA A 113 22.35 10.65 -0.42
N ALA A 114 21.74 11.76 -0.03
CA ALA A 114 22.37 13.08 -0.03
C ALA A 114 21.55 14.02 0.88
N GLY A 115 22.11 14.37 2.02
CA GLY A 115 21.51 15.28 3.00
C GLY A 115 22.13 15.06 4.37
N GLY A 116 23.37 15.51 4.53
CA GLY A 116 24.00 15.72 5.83
C GLY A 116 23.52 17.00 6.50
#